data_AF-A0A975PXT5-F1
#
_entry.id   AF-A0A975PXT5-F1
#
_cell.length_a   1.000
_cell.length_b   1.000
_cell.length_c   1.000
_cell.angle_alpha   90.00
_cell.angle_beta   90.00
_cell.angle_gamma   90.00
#
_symmetry.space_group_name_H-M   'P 1'
#
loop_
_entity.id
_entity.type
_entity.pdbx_description
1 polymer ?
#
loop_
_entity_poly.entity_id
_entity_poly.type
_entity_poly.pdbx_seq_one_letter_code
_entity_poly.pdbx_strand_id
1 'polypeptide(L)'
;MSYVIAAPEVLVGVASDISGIGSAITAANAAAAAPTTGILAAGADDVSAAVAAVFGEHAQAYQALGTRLATFHEQFVHTMTASAGAYSSAEAAAAAPLQGLLDLINAPTLALLGRPLIGNGANGAPGTGQAGGAGGLLFGNGGAGGSGATDQAGGAGGAAGLFGSGGAGGVGGNAFAPASFEGAPGGAGGAGGLLWGFGGIGGNGGAGIGFGAGGGTGGVGGAAGLFGLAGAGGAGGPGFIGGTGGAGGAAGLFELFGAGGAGGAGGGGTFGGTGGTGGPGGLFASGGIGGTGGSGTEMGSIGGVGGDGGPAGLLFGSGGAGGTGGSGDTGGHGGIGSDGGLIVGSGGAGGLGGDGSTGDGGNGGAGGKAGLIGDGGAGGAGGASTGVASTGGNGGRGGDAQVIGNGGNGGNAGPPPGATAGIPGIGGTGGLLGVSGFDGLPA
;
A
#
# COMPACT_ATOMS: atom_id res chain seq x y z
N MET A 1 -12.23 6.39 -38.95
CA MET A 1 -11.81 7.24 -37.83
C MET A 1 -11.08 6.35 -36.84
N SER A 2 -9.81 6.61 -36.53
CA SER A 2 -9.12 5.87 -35.46
C SER A 2 -9.63 6.40 -34.12
N TYR A 3 -10.22 5.53 -33.30
CA TYR A 3 -10.58 5.90 -31.94
C TYR A 3 -9.31 5.98 -31.10
N VAL A 4 -9.05 7.15 -30.53
CA VAL A 4 -8.01 7.32 -29.51
C VAL A 4 -8.67 7.00 -28.17
N ILE A 5 -8.21 5.94 -27.50
CA ILE A 5 -8.62 5.60 -26.14
C ILE A 5 -7.55 6.18 -25.21
N ALA A 6 -7.92 7.16 -24.39
CA ALA A 6 -7.10 7.65 -23.30
C ALA A 6 -7.76 7.24 -21.98
N ALA A 7 -6.97 6.94 -20.95
CA ALA A 7 -7.44 6.71 -19.60
C ALA A 7 -6.88 7.84 -18.71
N PRO A 8 -7.56 8.99 -18.61
CA PRO A 8 -7.05 10.17 -17.90
C PRO A 8 -6.66 9.85 -16.46
N GLU A 9 -7.41 8.99 -15.78
CA GLU A 9 -7.20 8.60 -14.39
C GLU A 9 -5.91 7.79 -14.22
N VAL A 10 -5.60 6.92 -15.18
CA VAL A 10 -4.34 6.15 -15.20
C VAL A 10 -3.16 7.09 -15.42
N LEU A 11 -3.31 8.07 -16.30
CA LEU A 11 -2.27 9.06 -16.55
C LEU A 11 -2.00 9.94 -15.32
N VAL A 12 -3.04 10.31 -14.55
CA VAL A 12 -2.86 11.05 -13.29
C VAL A 12 -2.13 10.18 -12.25
N GLY A 13 -2.49 8.90 -12.12
CA GLY A 13 -1.78 7.96 -11.24
C GLY A 13 -0.30 7.83 -11.62
N VAL A 14 0.00 7.58 -12.90
CA VAL A 14 1.38 7.47 -13.40
C VAL A 14 2.16 8.79 -13.22
N ALA A 15 1.52 9.95 -13.36
CA ALA A 15 2.18 11.23 -13.11
C ALA A 15 2.58 11.38 -11.62
N SER A 16 1.76 10.85 -10.71
CA SER A 16 2.06 10.81 -9.28
C SER A 16 3.23 9.87 -8.98
N ASP A 17 3.23 8.66 -9.54
CA ASP A 17 4.33 7.69 -9.39
C ASP A 17 5.65 8.26 -9.92
N ILE A 18 5.62 8.88 -11.10
CA ILE A 18 6.79 9.50 -11.73
C ILE A 18 7.28 10.68 -10.87
N SER A 19 6.39 11.47 -10.28
CA SER A 19 6.77 12.51 -9.32
C SER A 19 7.47 11.94 -8.08
N GLY A 20 6.98 10.80 -7.56
CA GLY A 20 7.62 10.06 -6.47
C GLY A 20 9.03 9.58 -6.83
N ILE A 21 9.22 9.04 -8.04
CA ILE A 21 10.54 8.65 -8.56
C ILE A 21 11.48 9.86 -8.64
N GLY A 22 11.00 10.99 -9.15
CA GLY A 22 11.79 12.23 -9.24
C GLY A 22 12.26 12.73 -7.86
N SER A 23 11.38 12.64 -6.86
CA SER A 23 11.69 12.99 -5.47
C SER A 23 12.73 12.05 -4.87
N ALA A 24 12.60 10.73 -5.09
CA ALA A 24 13.56 9.73 -4.62
C ALA A 24 14.95 9.91 -5.25
N ILE A 25 15.01 10.15 -6.56
CA ILE A 25 16.27 10.41 -7.28
C ILE A 25 16.93 11.70 -6.78
N THR A 26 16.15 12.75 -6.55
CA THR A 26 16.66 14.03 -6.04
C THR A 26 17.23 13.87 -4.62
N ALA A 27 16.53 13.14 -3.74
CA ALA A 27 16.99 12.84 -2.39
C ALA A 27 18.28 11.99 -2.41
N ALA A 28 18.36 10.97 -3.26
CA ALA A 28 19.56 10.15 -3.40
C ALA A 28 20.77 10.95 -3.92
N ASN A 29 20.56 11.81 -4.93
CA ASN A 29 21.61 12.69 -5.46
C ASN A 29 22.10 13.72 -4.41
N ALA A 30 21.19 14.23 -3.57
CA ALA A 30 21.54 15.10 -2.46
C ALA A 30 22.35 14.37 -1.38
N ALA A 31 21.95 13.16 -1.00
CA ALA A 31 22.66 12.33 -0.02
C ALA A 31 24.08 11.95 -0.49
N ALA A 32 24.24 11.70 -1.79
CA ALA A 32 25.53 11.34 -2.39
C ALA A 32 26.47 12.54 -2.59
N ALA A 33 25.99 13.79 -2.47
CA ALA A 33 26.77 14.97 -2.84
C ALA A 33 28.03 15.14 -1.97
N ALA A 34 27.89 15.12 -0.65
CA ALA A 34 29.02 15.28 0.27
C ALA A 34 30.08 14.17 0.16
N PRO A 35 29.74 12.86 0.18
CA PRO A 35 30.76 11.80 0.12
C PRO A 35 31.47 11.72 -1.23
N THR A 36 30.85 12.17 -2.33
CA THR A 36 31.45 12.09 -3.68
C THR A 36 32.29 13.32 -4.04
N THR A 37 31.95 14.49 -3.52
CA THR A 37 32.72 15.73 -3.73
C THR A 37 33.84 15.93 -2.72
N GLY A 38 33.78 15.25 -1.57
CA GLY A 38 34.76 15.35 -0.48
C GLY A 38 35.85 14.29 -0.47
N ILE A 39 36.15 13.62 -1.60
CA ILE A 39 37.17 12.57 -1.65
C ILE A 39 38.55 13.16 -1.36
N LEU A 40 39.21 12.62 -0.33
CA LEU A 40 40.56 13.02 0.06
C LEU A 40 41.61 12.21 -0.71
N ALA A 41 42.77 12.83 -0.97
CA ALA A 41 43.92 12.15 -1.55
C ALA A 41 44.38 11.00 -0.64
N ALA A 42 44.62 9.82 -1.23
CA ALA A 42 45.04 8.62 -0.50
C ALA A 42 46.48 8.71 0.06
N GLY A 43 47.30 9.61 -0.51
CA GLY A 43 48.68 9.88 -0.12
C GLY A 43 49.03 11.35 -0.33
N ALA A 44 50.19 11.77 0.19
CA ALA A 44 50.69 13.15 0.08
C ALA A 44 51.38 13.46 -1.26
N ASP A 45 51.33 12.52 -2.22
CA ASP A 45 51.94 12.67 -3.53
C ASP A 45 51.00 13.35 -4.54
N ASP A 46 51.59 13.95 -5.57
CA ASP A 46 50.85 14.70 -6.58
C ASP A 46 49.89 13.83 -7.41
N VAL A 47 50.16 12.51 -7.54
CA VAL A 47 49.27 11.59 -8.28
C VAL A 47 47.99 11.35 -7.49
N SER A 48 48.10 11.10 -6.17
CA SER A 48 46.95 10.97 -5.28
C SER A 48 46.10 12.24 -5.23
N ALA A 49 46.73 13.42 -5.23
CA ALA A 49 46.03 14.71 -5.27
C ALA A 49 45.29 14.92 -6.61
N ALA A 50 45.93 14.60 -7.74
CA ALA A 50 45.33 14.72 -9.07
C ALA A 50 44.14 13.75 -9.25
N VAL A 51 44.24 12.52 -8.75
CA VAL A 51 43.14 11.54 -8.81
C VAL A 51 41.93 12.01 -7.99
N ALA A 52 42.15 12.51 -6.76
CA ALA A 52 41.08 13.07 -5.94
C ALA A 52 40.41 14.30 -6.61
N ALA A 53 41.19 15.17 -7.26
CA ALA A 53 40.67 16.31 -8.00
C ALA A 53 39.79 15.91 -9.19
N VAL A 54 40.19 14.89 -9.96
CA VAL A 54 39.39 14.37 -11.09
C VAL A 54 38.04 13.84 -10.62
N PHE A 55 38.01 13.08 -9.52
CA PHE A 55 36.75 12.59 -8.97
C PHE A 55 35.89 13.73 -8.40
N GLY A 56 36.48 14.73 -7.76
CA GLY A 56 35.78 15.92 -7.27
C GLY A 56 35.12 16.73 -8.39
N GLU A 57 35.85 17.00 -9.47
CA GLU A 57 35.29 17.70 -10.64
C GLU A 57 34.20 16.89 -11.34
N HIS A 58 34.39 15.57 -11.48
CA HIS A 58 33.37 14.70 -12.05
C HIS A 58 32.08 14.70 -11.21
N ALA A 59 32.21 14.64 -9.89
CA ALA A 59 31.08 14.71 -8.97
C ALA A 59 30.35 16.05 -9.06
N GLN A 60 31.06 17.18 -9.17
CA GLN A 60 30.44 18.49 -9.38
C GLN A 60 29.69 18.59 -10.71
N ALA A 61 30.28 18.07 -11.79
CA ALA A 61 29.62 18.01 -13.09
C ALA A 61 28.36 17.14 -13.07
N TYR A 62 28.40 16.01 -12.35
CA TYR A 62 27.26 15.14 -12.12
C TYR A 62 26.14 15.84 -11.34
N GLN A 63 26.48 16.58 -10.27
CA GLN A 63 25.49 17.38 -9.51
C GLN A 63 24.81 18.45 -10.38
N ALA A 64 25.59 19.17 -11.20
CA ALA A 64 25.04 20.15 -12.13
C ALA A 64 24.10 19.53 -13.19
N LEU A 65 24.39 18.30 -13.63
CA LEU A 65 23.50 17.53 -14.51
C LEU A 65 22.23 17.07 -13.77
N GLY A 66 22.37 16.62 -12.52
CA GLY A 66 21.25 16.22 -11.65
C GLY A 66 20.20 17.33 -11.50
N THR A 67 20.64 18.57 -11.26
CA THR A 67 19.71 19.72 -11.18
C THR A 67 18.98 19.98 -12.50
N ARG A 68 19.67 19.86 -13.65
CA ARG A 68 19.03 20.03 -14.97
C ARG A 68 18.01 18.93 -15.26
N LEU A 69 18.31 17.69 -14.86
CA LEU A 69 17.40 16.56 -14.96
C LEU A 69 16.17 16.74 -14.06
N ALA A 70 16.33 17.27 -12.84
CA ALA A 70 15.21 17.56 -11.95
C ALA A 70 14.22 18.57 -12.56
N THR A 71 14.73 19.68 -13.14
CA THR A 71 13.87 20.65 -13.84
C THR A 71 13.16 20.04 -15.05
N PHE A 72 13.85 19.22 -15.84
CA PHE A 72 13.22 18.50 -16.95
C PHE A 72 12.11 17.55 -16.46
N HIS A 73 12.37 16.82 -15.37
CA HIS A 73 11.43 15.88 -14.77
C HIS A 73 10.16 16.58 -14.28
N GLU A 74 10.29 17.74 -13.63
CA GLU A 74 9.13 18.56 -13.23
C GLU A 74 8.31 19.01 -14.45
N GLN A 75 8.97 19.49 -15.51
CA GLN A 75 8.28 19.89 -16.74
C GLN A 75 7.57 18.71 -17.41
N PHE A 76 8.17 17.53 -17.37
CA PHE A 76 7.58 16.29 -17.88
C PHE A 76 6.31 15.90 -17.11
N VAL A 77 6.38 15.82 -15.77
CA VAL A 77 5.22 15.51 -14.90
C VAL A 77 4.11 16.56 -15.05
N HIS A 78 4.49 17.84 -15.15
CA HIS A 78 3.55 18.93 -15.35
C HIS A 78 2.80 18.80 -16.68
N THR A 79 3.53 18.53 -17.77
CA THR A 79 2.94 18.34 -19.10
C THR A 79 2.04 17.11 -19.14
N MET A 80 2.44 16.02 -18.47
CA MET A 80 1.64 14.81 -18.39
C MET A 80 0.32 15.05 -17.66
N THR A 81 0.36 15.73 -16.51
CA THR A 81 -0.84 16.14 -15.76
C THR A 81 -1.75 17.05 -16.58
N ALA A 82 -1.19 18.03 -17.28
CA ALA A 82 -1.94 18.93 -18.16
C ALA A 82 -2.62 18.18 -19.31
N SER A 83 -1.93 17.19 -19.90
CA SER A 83 -2.49 16.37 -20.97
C SER A 83 -3.62 15.46 -20.49
N ALA A 84 -3.54 14.90 -19.27
CA ALA A 84 -4.64 14.15 -18.67
C ALA A 84 -5.88 15.04 -18.46
N GLY A 85 -5.69 16.29 -17.99
CA GLY A 85 -6.76 17.27 -17.88
C GLY A 85 -7.39 17.63 -19.24
N ALA A 86 -6.59 17.70 -20.31
CA ALA A 86 -7.09 17.94 -21.66
C ALA A 86 -7.99 16.79 -22.15
N TYR A 87 -7.63 15.53 -21.91
CA TYR A 87 -8.49 14.39 -22.26
C TYR A 87 -9.78 14.36 -21.42
N SER A 88 -9.71 14.64 -20.12
CA SER A 88 -10.89 14.72 -19.26
C SER A 88 -11.86 15.83 -19.69
N SER A 89 -11.35 17.01 -20.05
CA SER A 89 -12.19 18.10 -20.56
C SER A 89 -12.82 17.80 -21.94
N ALA A 90 -12.12 17.04 -22.80
CA ALA A 90 -12.67 16.58 -24.07
C ALA A 90 -13.82 15.59 -23.87
N GLU A 91 -13.71 14.67 -22.91
CA GLU A 91 -14.80 13.76 -22.54
C GLU A 91 -16.01 14.52 -21.97
N ALA A 92 -15.78 15.50 -21.10
CA ALA A 92 -16.84 16.34 -20.56
C ALA A 92 -17.59 17.12 -21.67
N ALA A 93 -16.85 17.68 -22.63
CA ALA A 93 -17.44 18.37 -23.79
C ALA A 93 -18.24 17.42 -24.69
N ALA A 94 -17.79 16.17 -24.86
CA ALA A 94 -18.51 15.15 -25.61
C ALA A 94 -19.78 14.67 -24.90
N ALA A 95 -19.80 14.69 -23.56
CA ALA A 95 -20.97 14.33 -22.75
C ALA A 95 -22.02 15.46 -22.64
N ALA A 96 -21.61 16.74 -22.78
CA ALA A 96 -22.47 17.90 -22.59
C ALA A 96 -23.82 17.87 -23.37
N PRO A 97 -23.89 17.42 -24.63
CA PRO A 97 -25.16 17.32 -25.37
C PRO A 97 -26.13 16.29 -24.81
N LEU A 98 -25.65 15.31 -24.04
CA LEU A 98 -26.47 14.25 -23.44
C LEU A 98 -27.06 14.66 -22.08
N GLN A 99 -26.57 15.75 -21.48
CA GLN A 99 -26.95 16.15 -20.13
C GLN A 99 -28.45 16.41 -19.98
N GLY A 100 -29.08 17.10 -20.94
CA GLY A 100 -30.52 17.38 -20.88
C GLY A 100 -31.40 16.11 -20.92
N LEU A 101 -30.94 15.05 -21.59
CA LEU A 101 -31.63 13.76 -21.59
C LEU A 101 -31.45 13.04 -20.25
N LEU A 102 -30.25 13.11 -19.67
CA LEU A 102 -29.98 12.56 -18.33
C LEU A 102 -30.84 13.25 -17.27
N ASP A 103 -30.95 14.58 -17.31
CA ASP A 103 -31.76 15.35 -16.37
C ASP A 103 -33.24 14.95 -16.46
N LEU A 104 -33.77 14.76 -17.68
CA LEU A 104 -35.15 14.30 -17.90
C LEU A 104 -35.39 12.89 -17.34
N ILE A 105 -34.44 11.96 -17.56
CA ILE A 105 -34.53 10.58 -17.05
C ILE A 105 -34.42 10.56 -15.51
N ASN A 106 -33.57 11.43 -14.95
CA ASN A 106 -33.29 11.48 -13.52
C ASN A 106 -34.32 12.26 -12.71
N ALA A 107 -35.06 13.19 -13.33
CA ALA A 107 -35.99 14.08 -12.62
C ALA A 107 -36.98 13.32 -11.70
N PRO A 108 -37.61 12.21 -12.11
CA PRO A 108 -38.53 11.49 -11.23
C PRO A 108 -37.86 10.91 -9.99
N THR A 109 -36.70 10.27 -10.13
CA THR A 109 -36.00 9.65 -8.98
C THR A 109 -35.29 10.68 -8.12
N LEU A 110 -34.79 11.77 -8.72
CA LEU A 110 -34.23 12.89 -7.97
C LEU A 110 -35.31 13.56 -7.11
N ALA A 111 -36.52 13.75 -7.64
CA ALA A 111 -37.64 14.29 -6.90
C ALA A 111 -38.16 13.36 -5.79
N LEU A 112 -38.18 12.04 -6.05
CA LEU A 112 -38.77 11.07 -5.13
C LEU A 112 -37.79 10.53 -4.08
N LEU A 113 -36.52 10.36 -4.45
CA LEU A 113 -35.50 9.66 -3.66
C LEU A 113 -34.27 10.53 -3.37
N GLY A 114 -34.22 11.76 -3.87
CA GLY A 114 -33.06 12.66 -3.70
C GLY A 114 -31.80 12.17 -4.42
N ARG A 115 -31.92 11.21 -5.35
CA ARG A 115 -30.79 10.60 -6.04
C ARG A 115 -31.12 10.32 -7.52
N PRO A 116 -30.19 10.61 -8.46
CA PRO A 116 -30.41 10.30 -9.86
C PRO A 116 -30.57 8.79 -10.07
N LEU A 117 -31.28 8.40 -11.11
CA LEU A 117 -31.40 7.00 -11.51
C LEU A 117 -30.11 6.53 -12.19
N ILE A 118 -29.58 7.37 -13.07
CA ILE A 118 -28.35 7.12 -13.82
C ILE A 118 -27.41 8.32 -13.74
N GLY A 119 -26.11 8.05 -13.73
CA GLY A 119 -25.06 9.07 -13.74
C GLY A 119 -24.05 8.87 -12.62
N ASN A 120 -22.83 9.32 -12.86
CA ASN A 120 -21.77 9.25 -11.86
C ASN A 120 -22.00 10.25 -10.73
N GLY A 121 -21.49 9.93 -9.55
CA GLY A 121 -21.43 10.86 -8.44
C GLY A 121 -20.46 12.00 -8.72
N ALA A 122 -20.77 13.18 -8.20
CA ALA A 122 -19.89 14.33 -8.30
C ALA A 122 -18.60 14.10 -7.49
N ASN A 123 -17.44 14.43 -8.06
CA ASN A 123 -16.19 14.38 -7.30
C ASN A 123 -16.18 15.48 -6.23
N GLY A 124 -15.60 15.19 -5.08
CA GLY A 124 -15.29 16.20 -4.08
C GLY A 124 -14.25 17.19 -4.61
N ALA A 125 -14.38 18.45 -4.25
CA ALA A 125 -13.44 19.48 -4.68
C ALA A 125 -12.03 19.21 -4.08
N PRO A 126 -10.95 19.26 -4.87
CA PRO A 126 -9.59 19.11 -4.36
C PRO A 126 -9.26 20.16 -3.28
N GLY A 127 -8.51 19.75 -2.25
CA GLY A 127 -8.12 20.62 -1.14
C GLY A 127 -9.26 21.03 -0.21
N THR A 128 -10.36 20.29 -0.18
CA THR A 128 -11.50 20.60 0.70
C THR A 128 -11.88 19.45 1.64
N GLY A 129 -11.31 18.26 1.44
CA GLY A 129 -11.73 17.04 2.12
C GLY A 129 -13.19 16.65 1.82
N GLN A 130 -13.83 17.24 0.81
CA GLN A 130 -15.23 16.97 0.50
C GLN A 130 -15.40 15.53 0.04
N ALA A 131 -16.40 14.83 0.58
CA ALA A 131 -16.74 13.50 0.11
C ALA A 131 -17.23 13.52 -1.35
N GLY A 132 -16.90 12.48 -2.10
CA GLY A 132 -17.48 12.21 -3.39
C GLY A 132 -18.97 11.88 -3.26
N GLY A 133 -19.78 12.40 -4.17
CA GLY A 133 -21.20 12.10 -4.26
C GLY A 133 -21.43 10.64 -4.62
N ALA A 134 -22.57 10.09 -4.17
CA ALA A 134 -23.00 8.77 -4.60
C ALA A 134 -23.36 8.75 -6.09
N GLY A 135 -23.09 7.62 -6.74
CA GLY A 135 -23.59 7.34 -8.09
C GLY A 135 -25.11 7.18 -8.14
N GLY A 136 -25.64 7.20 -9.36
CA GLY A 136 -27.05 6.96 -9.65
C GLY A 136 -27.52 5.62 -9.09
N LEU A 137 -28.82 5.50 -8.79
CA LEU A 137 -29.42 4.31 -8.18
C LEU A 137 -29.20 3.04 -9.00
N LEU A 138 -29.29 3.14 -10.33
CA LEU A 138 -29.17 2.01 -11.25
C LEU A 138 -27.77 1.91 -11.87
N PHE A 139 -27.34 2.94 -12.60
CA PHE A 139 -26.02 2.99 -13.20
C PHE A 139 -25.28 4.25 -12.76
N GLY A 140 -24.09 4.09 -12.21
CA GLY A 140 -23.27 5.23 -11.86
C GLY A 140 -22.13 4.85 -10.95
N ASN A 141 -20.93 5.28 -11.32
CA ASN A 141 -19.79 5.21 -10.43
C ASN A 141 -19.95 6.24 -9.31
N GLY A 142 -19.43 5.96 -8.13
CA GLY A 142 -19.29 6.97 -7.09
C GLY A 142 -18.24 8.01 -7.46
N GLY A 143 -18.44 9.25 -7.01
CA GLY A 143 -17.46 10.32 -7.21
C GLY A 143 -16.22 10.10 -6.35
N ALA A 144 -15.05 10.53 -6.82
CA ALA A 144 -13.84 10.53 -5.99
C ALA A 144 -13.99 11.52 -4.82
N GLY A 145 -13.41 11.19 -3.67
CA GLY A 145 -13.26 12.11 -2.56
C GLY A 145 -12.23 13.20 -2.87
N GLY A 146 -12.53 14.44 -2.50
CA GLY A 146 -11.59 15.55 -2.62
C GLY A 146 -10.42 15.36 -1.67
N SER A 147 -9.20 15.70 -2.11
CA SER A 147 -8.05 15.76 -1.20
C SER A 147 -8.30 16.75 -0.06
N GLY A 148 -7.72 16.49 1.10
CA GLY A 148 -7.72 17.42 2.22
C GLY A 148 -6.87 18.65 1.93
N ALA A 149 -7.30 19.83 2.39
CA ALA A 149 -6.36 20.92 2.64
C ALA A 149 -5.38 20.54 3.75
N THR A 150 -4.37 21.37 3.98
CA THR A 150 -3.53 21.32 5.17
C THR A 150 -4.31 21.01 6.46
N ASP A 151 -3.82 20.08 7.27
CA ASP A 151 -4.45 19.58 8.51
C ASP A 151 -5.89 19.05 8.36
N GLN A 152 -6.35 18.78 7.14
CA GLN A 152 -7.71 18.32 6.85
C GLN A 152 -7.72 16.90 6.28
N ALA A 153 -8.64 16.07 6.74
CA ALA A 153 -8.80 14.71 6.21
C ALA A 153 -9.17 14.72 4.72
N GLY A 154 -8.76 13.67 4.02
CA GLY A 154 -9.25 13.40 2.68
C GLY A 154 -10.72 13.01 2.71
N GLY A 155 -11.48 13.43 1.70
CA GLY A 155 -12.89 13.09 1.57
C GLY A 155 -13.09 11.62 1.26
N ALA A 156 -14.15 11.01 1.79
CA ALA A 156 -14.51 9.65 1.39
C ALA A 156 -14.93 9.61 -0.09
N GLY A 157 -14.61 8.52 -0.78
CA GLY A 157 -15.16 8.22 -2.09
C GLY A 157 -16.65 7.90 -2.01
N GLY A 158 -17.40 8.31 -3.03
CA GLY A 158 -18.83 8.03 -3.13
C GLY A 158 -19.10 6.55 -3.40
N ALA A 159 -20.21 6.03 -2.88
CA ALA A 159 -20.67 4.70 -3.24
C ALA A 159 -21.34 4.68 -4.63
N ALA A 160 -21.21 3.57 -5.35
CA ALA A 160 -21.99 3.31 -6.55
C ALA A 160 -23.43 2.86 -6.23
N GLY A 161 -24.26 2.72 -7.27
CA GLY A 161 -25.63 2.23 -7.20
C GLY A 161 -25.76 0.71 -7.30
N LEU A 162 -26.66 0.24 -8.17
CA LEU A 162 -26.78 -1.19 -8.49
C LEU A 162 -25.60 -1.67 -9.35
N PHE A 163 -25.19 -0.85 -10.32
CA PHE A 163 -24.03 -1.06 -11.17
C PHE A 163 -23.11 0.16 -11.13
N GLY A 164 -21.80 -0.08 -11.04
CA GLY A 164 -20.78 0.96 -11.10
C GLY A 164 -19.68 0.75 -10.06
N SER A 165 -18.53 1.38 -10.23
CA SER A 165 -17.44 1.33 -9.26
C SER A 165 -17.59 2.41 -8.18
N GLY A 166 -17.18 2.10 -6.96
CA GLY A 166 -17.04 3.11 -5.91
C GLY A 166 -15.95 4.11 -6.25
N GLY A 167 -16.09 5.34 -5.78
CA GLY A 167 -15.10 6.40 -5.97
C GLY A 167 -13.87 6.18 -5.10
N ALA A 168 -12.70 6.64 -5.55
CA ALA A 168 -11.50 6.63 -4.72
C ALA A 168 -11.65 7.59 -3.52
N GLY A 169 -11.03 7.25 -2.39
CA GLY A 169 -10.87 8.17 -1.26
C GLY A 169 -9.86 9.27 -1.56
N GLY A 170 -10.11 10.46 -1.04
CA GLY A 170 -9.20 11.61 -1.16
C GLY A 170 -7.96 11.45 -0.28
N VAL A 171 -6.83 11.99 -0.72
CA VAL A 171 -5.60 12.02 0.09
C VAL A 171 -5.77 12.96 1.29
N GLY A 172 -5.26 12.57 2.45
CA GLY A 172 -5.21 13.40 3.65
C GLY A 172 -4.25 14.58 3.51
N GLY A 173 -4.62 15.71 4.10
CA GLY A 173 -3.80 16.90 4.14
C GLY A 173 -2.52 16.73 4.94
N ASN A 174 -1.44 17.33 4.44
CA ASN A 174 -0.20 17.41 5.19
C ASN A 174 -0.35 18.35 6.38
N ALA A 175 0.42 18.09 7.42
CA ALA A 175 0.49 18.92 8.60
C ALA A 175 1.07 20.31 8.31
N PHE A 176 0.65 21.33 9.06
CA PHE A 176 1.27 22.65 9.05
C PHE A 176 1.28 23.34 10.42
N ALA A 177 2.47 23.80 10.81
CA ALA A 177 2.66 24.52 12.05
C ALA A 177 2.09 25.96 11.95
N PRO A 178 1.51 26.51 13.04
CA PRO A 178 1.43 25.93 14.38
C PRO A 178 0.08 25.21 14.66
N ALA A 179 -0.79 25.06 13.68
CA ALA A 179 -2.17 24.58 13.89
C ALA A 179 -2.20 23.09 14.27
N SER A 180 -1.39 22.29 13.56
CA SER A 180 -1.18 20.89 13.88
C SER A 180 0.20 20.44 13.38
N PHE A 181 0.73 19.38 13.98
CA PHE A 181 1.95 18.74 13.52
C PHE A 181 1.65 17.38 12.87
N GLU A 182 0.42 16.88 13.02
CA GLU A 182 -0.04 15.55 12.62
C GLU A 182 -0.55 15.56 11.18
N GLY A 183 -0.16 14.55 10.40
CA GLY A 183 -0.74 14.34 9.08
C GLY A 183 -2.21 13.95 9.21
N ALA A 184 -3.07 14.50 8.36
CA ALA A 184 -4.48 14.16 8.38
C ALA A 184 -4.75 12.82 7.69
N PRO A 185 -5.78 12.06 8.09
CA PRO A 185 -6.06 10.75 7.51
C PRO A 185 -6.56 10.86 6.06
N GLY A 186 -6.28 9.81 5.27
CA GLY A 186 -6.86 9.62 3.96
C GLY A 186 -8.34 9.22 4.04
N GLY A 187 -9.10 9.57 3.01
CA GLY A 187 -10.52 9.22 2.90
C GLY A 187 -10.72 7.74 2.56
N ALA A 188 -11.79 7.15 3.06
CA ALA A 188 -12.18 5.79 2.67
C ALA A 188 -12.54 5.72 1.17
N GLY A 189 -12.26 4.60 0.52
CA GLY A 189 -12.80 4.28 -0.79
C GLY A 189 -14.30 3.98 -0.74
N GLY A 190 -15.01 4.37 -1.78
CA GLY A 190 -16.45 4.13 -1.90
C GLY A 190 -16.79 2.67 -2.21
N ALA A 191 -17.98 2.23 -1.80
CA ALA A 191 -18.45 0.89 -2.14
C ALA A 191 -18.77 0.75 -3.65
N GLY A 192 -18.43 -0.39 -4.22
CA GLY A 192 -18.87 -0.80 -5.55
C GLY A 192 -20.36 -1.07 -5.62
N GLY A 193 -20.87 -1.22 -6.85
CA GLY A 193 -22.28 -1.42 -7.11
C GLY A 193 -22.79 -2.72 -6.51
N LEU A 194 -24.02 -2.72 -6.01
CA LEU A 194 -24.61 -3.86 -5.29
C LEU A 194 -24.57 -5.16 -6.09
N LEU A 195 -24.82 -5.10 -7.40
CA LEU A 195 -24.81 -6.29 -8.26
C LEU A 195 -23.48 -6.47 -8.97
N TRP A 196 -22.94 -5.41 -9.56
CA TRP A 196 -21.63 -5.45 -10.17
C TRP A 196 -20.91 -4.12 -10.02
N GLY A 197 -19.67 -4.18 -9.52
CA GLY A 197 -18.87 -2.99 -9.38
C GLY A 197 -17.68 -3.17 -8.45
N PHE A 198 -16.61 -2.48 -8.78
CA PHE A 198 -15.38 -2.49 -7.99
C PHE A 198 -15.49 -1.54 -6.80
N GLY A 199 -14.92 -1.93 -5.67
CA GLY A 199 -14.70 -1.01 -4.57
C GLY A 199 -13.64 0.04 -4.93
N GLY A 200 -13.84 1.28 -4.47
CA GLY A 200 -12.87 2.36 -4.67
C GLY A 200 -11.64 2.16 -3.77
N ILE A 201 -10.46 2.60 -4.22
CA ILE A 201 -9.25 2.58 -3.37
C ILE A 201 -9.37 3.58 -2.22
N GLY A 202 -8.77 3.28 -1.08
CA GLY A 202 -8.60 4.22 0.02
C GLY A 202 -7.57 5.31 -0.33
N GLY A 203 -7.78 6.51 0.18
CA GLY A 203 -6.86 7.63 0.02
C GLY A 203 -5.66 7.50 0.95
N ASN A 204 -4.49 7.99 0.54
CA ASN A 204 -3.30 7.99 1.39
C ASN A 204 -3.44 8.98 2.56
N GLY A 205 -2.80 8.70 3.68
CA GLY A 205 -2.66 9.65 4.78
C GLY A 205 -1.68 10.79 4.44
N GLY A 206 -1.91 11.96 5.02
CA GLY A 206 -1.05 13.14 4.88
C GLY A 206 0.23 13.03 5.70
N ALA A 207 1.26 13.81 5.34
CA ALA A 207 2.53 13.80 6.07
C ALA A 207 2.43 14.60 7.39
N GLY A 208 3.00 14.07 8.47
CA GLY A 208 3.28 14.81 9.71
C GLY A 208 4.59 15.61 9.62
N ILE A 209 4.71 16.69 10.41
CA ILE A 209 5.93 17.51 10.46
C ILE A 209 6.39 17.74 11.90
N GLY A 210 7.69 17.58 12.16
CA GLY A 210 8.30 17.89 13.45
C GLY A 210 8.39 16.72 14.44
N PHE A 211 9.11 16.95 15.54
CA PHE A 211 9.40 15.92 16.53
C PHE A 211 8.14 15.46 17.26
N GLY A 212 7.94 14.14 17.32
CA GLY A 212 6.79 13.51 17.97
C GLY A 212 5.52 13.47 17.12
N ALA A 213 5.53 14.04 15.91
CA ALA A 213 4.35 14.16 15.09
C ALA A 213 4.11 12.93 14.19
N GLY A 214 2.89 12.41 14.20
CA GLY A 214 2.47 11.28 13.39
C GLY A 214 2.10 11.65 11.95
N GLY A 215 2.32 10.72 11.03
CA GLY A 215 1.71 10.75 9.71
C GLY A 215 0.26 10.28 9.78
N GLY A 216 -0.57 10.77 8.85
CA GLY A 216 -1.97 10.41 8.79
C GLY A 216 -2.18 8.94 8.45
N THR A 217 -3.26 8.34 8.94
CA THR A 217 -3.60 6.98 8.55
C THR A 217 -4.08 6.92 7.10
N GLY A 218 -3.79 5.82 6.42
CA GLY A 218 -4.39 5.52 5.13
C GLY A 218 -5.88 5.20 5.26
N GLY A 219 -6.66 5.61 4.28
CA GLY A 219 -8.09 5.32 4.18
C GLY A 219 -8.34 3.85 3.87
N VAL A 220 -9.44 3.29 4.37
CA VAL A 220 -9.82 1.91 4.04
C VAL A 220 -10.25 1.80 2.58
N GLY A 221 -9.99 0.65 1.96
CA GLY A 221 -10.50 0.32 0.64
C GLY A 221 -12.00 0.04 0.66
N GLY A 222 -12.69 0.40 -0.42
CA GLY A 222 -14.11 0.17 -0.60
C GLY A 222 -14.42 -1.31 -0.82
N ALA A 223 -15.53 -1.79 -0.27
CA ALA A 223 -16.04 -3.12 -0.56
C ALA A 223 -16.64 -3.19 -1.96
N ALA A 224 -16.55 -4.35 -2.61
CA ALA A 224 -17.37 -4.69 -3.76
C ALA A 224 -18.77 -5.17 -3.34
N GLY A 225 -19.69 -5.27 -4.30
CA GLY A 225 -21.04 -5.80 -4.08
C GLY A 225 -21.12 -7.31 -4.25
N LEU A 226 -22.01 -7.79 -5.12
CA LEU A 226 -22.15 -9.22 -5.40
C LEU A 226 -21.01 -9.75 -6.28
N PHE A 227 -20.67 -8.99 -7.31
CA PHE A 227 -19.56 -9.23 -8.23
C PHE A 227 -18.66 -8.01 -8.27
N GLY A 228 -17.36 -8.23 -8.37
CA GLY A 228 -16.35 -7.18 -8.38
C GLY A 228 -15.20 -7.43 -7.42
N LEU A 229 -14.05 -6.89 -7.81
CA LEU A 229 -12.86 -6.71 -7.01
C LEU A 229 -13.05 -5.61 -5.96
N ALA A 230 -12.46 -5.82 -4.79
CA ALA A 230 -12.44 -4.81 -3.75
C ALA A 230 -11.41 -3.70 -4.03
N GLY A 231 -11.56 -2.56 -3.36
CA GLY A 231 -10.54 -1.51 -3.32
C GLY A 231 -9.40 -1.85 -2.37
N ALA A 232 -8.17 -1.49 -2.73
CA ALA A 232 -7.05 -1.52 -1.81
C ALA A 232 -7.16 -0.41 -0.74
N GLY A 233 -6.56 -0.63 0.43
CA GLY A 233 -6.37 0.42 1.42
C GLY A 233 -5.32 1.43 0.99
N GLY A 234 -5.46 2.68 1.42
CA GLY A 234 -4.48 3.75 1.19
C GLY A 234 -3.25 3.58 2.07
N ALA A 235 -2.10 4.11 1.64
CA ALA A 235 -0.89 4.10 2.45
C ALA A 235 -1.01 5.08 3.64
N GLY A 236 -0.35 4.77 4.75
CA GLY A 236 -0.12 5.72 5.82
C GLY A 236 0.84 6.83 5.39
N GLY A 237 0.62 8.04 5.87
CA GLY A 237 1.49 9.17 5.62
C GLY A 237 2.81 9.07 6.41
N PRO A 238 3.90 9.65 5.92
CA PRO A 238 5.16 9.71 6.67
C PRO A 238 5.06 10.68 7.84
N GLY A 239 5.89 10.49 8.87
CA GLY A 239 5.97 11.37 10.04
C GLY A 239 7.13 10.99 10.94
N PHE A 240 7.25 11.60 12.12
CA PHE A 240 8.12 11.05 13.18
C PHE A 240 7.61 9.69 13.64
N ILE A 241 6.29 9.56 13.77
CA ILE A 241 5.58 8.28 13.83
C ILE A 241 4.89 8.09 12.48
N GLY A 242 5.24 7.07 11.71
CA GLY A 242 4.58 6.76 10.46
C GLY A 242 3.11 6.43 10.67
N GLY A 243 2.25 6.92 9.79
CA GLY A 243 0.82 6.61 9.80
C GLY A 243 0.57 5.15 9.48
N THR A 244 -0.51 4.58 10.02
CA THR A 244 -0.89 3.19 9.69
C THR A 244 -1.46 3.11 8.26
N GLY A 245 -1.17 2.04 7.54
CA GLY A 245 -1.85 1.74 6.28
C GLY A 245 -3.33 1.42 6.49
N GLY A 246 -4.17 1.76 5.50
CA GLY A 246 -5.59 1.46 5.52
C GLY A 246 -5.86 -0.02 5.23
N ALA A 247 -6.92 -0.58 5.79
CA ALA A 247 -7.34 -1.94 5.48
C ALA A 247 -7.85 -2.05 4.02
N GLY A 248 -7.65 -3.20 3.39
CA GLY A 248 -8.28 -3.51 2.11
C GLY A 248 -9.77 -3.76 2.21
N GLY A 249 -10.51 -3.51 1.13
CA GLY A 249 -11.95 -3.73 1.06
C GLY A 249 -12.35 -5.20 0.92
N ALA A 250 -13.62 -5.51 1.20
CA ALA A 250 -14.16 -6.85 0.97
C ALA A 250 -14.40 -7.13 -0.52
N ALA A 251 -14.03 -8.32 -1.00
CA ALA A 251 -14.33 -8.76 -2.36
C ALA A 251 -15.82 -9.03 -2.57
N GLY A 252 -16.21 -9.14 -3.84
CA GLY A 252 -17.59 -9.46 -4.19
C GLY A 252 -17.99 -10.85 -3.69
N LEU A 253 -19.21 -10.97 -3.14
CA LEU A 253 -19.67 -12.19 -2.50
C LEU A 253 -19.56 -13.44 -3.39
N PHE A 254 -19.78 -13.31 -4.70
CA PHE A 254 -19.69 -14.41 -5.67
C PHE A 254 -18.56 -14.23 -6.69
N GLU A 255 -17.60 -13.36 -6.41
CA GLU A 255 -16.44 -13.16 -7.28
C GLU A 255 -15.57 -14.42 -7.30
N LEU A 256 -15.30 -14.95 -8.49
CA LEU A 256 -14.60 -16.24 -8.67
C LEU A 256 -13.09 -16.06 -8.89
N PHE A 257 -12.66 -14.94 -9.48
CA PHE A 257 -11.26 -14.67 -9.84
C PHE A 257 -10.66 -13.48 -9.09
N GLY A 258 -11.41 -12.92 -8.15
CA GLY A 258 -10.99 -11.77 -7.35
C GLY A 258 -10.46 -12.17 -5.98
N ALA A 259 -9.78 -11.22 -5.34
CA ALA A 259 -9.37 -11.29 -3.94
C ALA A 259 -9.98 -10.13 -3.16
N GLY A 260 -9.96 -10.24 -1.84
CA GLY A 260 -10.10 -9.05 -0.99
C GLY A 260 -9.03 -8.01 -1.34
N GLY A 261 -9.30 -6.75 -1.01
CA GLY A 261 -8.39 -5.66 -1.32
C GLY A 261 -7.07 -5.81 -0.58
N ALA A 262 -5.96 -5.39 -1.17
CA ALA A 262 -4.70 -5.32 -0.43
C ALA A 262 -4.81 -4.28 0.70
N GLY A 263 -4.16 -4.53 1.83
CA GLY A 263 -3.90 -3.52 2.84
C GLY A 263 -2.88 -2.50 2.34
N GLY A 264 -3.01 -1.25 2.76
CA GLY A 264 -2.07 -0.18 2.45
C GLY A 264 -0.77 -0.31 3.23
N ALA A 265 0.33 0.20 2.70
CA ALA A 265 1.59 0.25 3.45
C ALA A 265 1.53 1.22 4.63
N GLY A 266 2.27 0.96 5.69
CA GLY A 266 2.53 1.94 6.76
C GLY A 266 3.48 3.04 6.29
N GLY A 267 3.33 4.24 6.85
CA GLY A 267 4.20 5.38 6.58
C GLY A 267 5.59 5.23 7.20
N GLY A 268 6.61 5.81 6.59
CA GLY A 268 7.96 5.85 7.15
C GLY A 268 8.11 6.91 8.25
N GLY A 269 9.10 6.73 9.13
CA GLY A 269 9.40 7.67 10.20
C GLY A 269 10.54 7.22 11.12
N THR A 270 10.68 7.87 12.28
CA THR A 270 11.49 7.32 13.40
C THR A 270 10.84 6.02 13.88
N PHE A 271 9.52 6.02 14.05
CA PHE A 271 8.74 4.81 14.29
C PHE A 271 7.92 4.53 13.05
N GLY A 272 8.21 3.47 12.32
CA GLY A 272 7.45 3.08 11.13
C GLY A 272 6.01 2.75 11.47
N GLY A 273 5.08 3.18 10.61
CA GLY A 273 3.67 2.88 10.74
C GLY A 273 3.36 1.41 10.44
N THR A 274 2.32 0.86 11.04
CA THR A 274 1.90 -0.52 10.73
C THR A 274 1.29 -0.61 9.33
N GLY A 275 1.52 -1.71 8.63
CA GLY A 275 0.78 -2.03 7.41
C GLY A 275 -0.71 -2.27 7.70
N GLY A 276 -1.57 -1.96 6.75
CA GLY A 276 -3.00 -2.24 6.81
C GLY A 276 -3.29 -3.72 6.60
N THR A 277 -4.37 -4.23 7.17
CA THR A 277 -4.78 -5.61 6.94
C THR A 277 -5.33 -5.80 5.52
N GLY A 278 -5.15 -6.99 4.96
CA GLY A 278 -5.85 -7.38 3.74
C GLY A 278 -7.36 -7.48 3.96
N GLY A 279 -8.12 -7.22 2.91
CA GLY A 279 -9.58 -7.34 2.92
C GLY A 279 -10.05 -8.79 2.83
N PRO A 280 -11.25 -9.11 3.31
CA PRO A 280 -11.80 -10.46 3.22
C PRO A 280 -12.19 -10.83 1.78
N GLY A 281 -12.05 -12.11 1.44
CA GLY A 281 -12.65 -12.69 0.24
C GLY A 281 -14.17 -12.85 0.35
N GLY A 282 -14.86 -12.90 -0.79
CA GLY A 282 -16.25 -13.39 -0.91
C GLY A 282 -16.31 -14.92 -0.84
N LEU A 283 -17.43 -15.58 -1.10
CA LEU A 283 -17.58 -17.04 -0.89
C LEU A 283 -16.54 -17.92 -1.61
N PHE A 284 -16.04 -17.45 -2.75
CA PHE A 284 -15.12 -18.19 -3.64
C PHE A 284 -13.77 -17.49 -3.85
N ALA A 285 -13.59 -16.32 -3.27
CA ALA A 285 -12.45 -15.44 -3.53
C ALA A 285 -11.38 -15.61 -2.45
N SER A 286 -10.12 -15.37 -2.82
CA SER A 286 -9.04 -15.34 -1.83
C SER A 286 -9.11 -14.10 -0.95
N GLY A 287 -8.47 -14.17 0.21
CA GLY A 287 -8.22 -13.00 1.03
C GLY A 287 -7.23 -12.04 0.37
N GLY A 288 -7.33 -10.76 0.70
CA GLY A 288 -6.37 -9.75 0.26
C GLY A 288 -5.04 -9.87 1.00
N ILE A 289 -3.94 -9.44 0.38
CA ILE A 289 -2.65 -9.39 1.06
C ILE A 289 -2.62 -8.27 2.10
N GLY A 290 -1.90 -8.49 3.20
CA GLY A 290 -1.58 -7.44 4.16
C GLY A 290 -0.56 -6.44 3.60
N GLY A 291 -0.65 -5.19 4.05
CA GLY A 291 0.26 -4.12 3.66
C GLY A 291 1.60 -4.23 4.39
N THR A 292 2.66 -3.69 3.80
CA THR A 292 3.98 -3.67 4.43
C THR A 292 4.03 -2.67 5.59
N GLY A 293 4.79 -2.96 6.63
CA GLY A 293 5.14 -1.98 7.66
C GLY A 293 6.07 -0.90 7.12
N GLY A 294 5.95 0.32 7.65
CA GLY A 294 6.81 1.44 7.26
C GLY A 294 8.22 1.33 7.83
N SER A 295 9.21 1.90 7.15
CA SER A 295 10.60 1.88 7.63
C SER A 295 10.85 2.91 8.75
N GLY A 296 11.63 2.50 9.74
CA GLY A 296 12.37 3.33 10.67
C GLY A 296 13.61 3.94 10.00
N THR A 297 13.80 5.26 10.05
CA THR A 297 14.87 5.96 9.29
C THR A 297 15.88 6.73 10.14
N GLU A 298 15.77 6.67 11.47
CA GLU A 298 16.57 7.49 12.41
C GLU A 298 17.21 6.64 13.53
N MET A 299 18.11 7.23 14.32
CA MET A 299 18.71 6.57 15.49
C MET A 299 17.65 6.29 16.56
N GLY A 300 17.60 5.05 17.05
CA GLY A 300 16.56 4.53 17.93
C GLY A 300 15.26 4.16 17.21
N SER A 301 15.28 4.05 15.89
CA SER A 301 14.07 3.79 15.10
C SER A 301 13.51 2.37 15.25
N ILE A 302 12.20 2.23 15.06
CA ILE A 302 11.53 0.93 15.04
C ILE A 302 10.81 0.80 13.71
N GLY A 303 11.03 -0.30 13.00
CA GLY A 303 10.27 -0.63 11.81
C GLY A 303 8.82 -0.98 12.15
N GLY A 304 7.89 -0.57 11.28
CA GLY A 304 6.47 -0.86 11.45
C GLY A 304 6.16 -2.34 11.27
N VAL A 305 5.13 -2.84 11.96
CA VAL A 305 4.65 -4.22 11.79
C VAL A 305 3.93 -4.34 10.43
N GLY A 306 4.16 -5.44 9.71
CA GLY A 306 3.40 -5.77 8.50
C GLY A 306 1.95 -6.12 8.84
N GLY A 307 1.01 -5.72 7.98
CA GLY A 307 -0.41 -6.01 8.17
C GLY A 307 -0.73 -7.48 7.95
N ASP A 308 -1.74 -8.00 8.66
CA ASP A 308 -2.18 -9.38 8.44
C ASP A 308 -2.85 -9.55 7.08
N GLY A 309 -2.78 -10.75 6.53
CA GLY A 309 -3.57 -11.13 5.37
C GLY A 309 -5.06 -11.14 5.68
N GLY A 310 -5.88 -10.78 4.71
CA GLY A 310 -7.33 -10.85 4.83
C GLY A 310 -7.82 -12.29 4.80
N PRO A 311 -8.91 -12.66 5.48
CA PRO A 311 -9.41 -14.03 5.47
C PRO A 311 -9.86 -14.45 4.08
N ALA A 312 -9.68 -15.73 3.75
CA ALA A 312 -10.23 -16.33 2.55
C ALA A 312 -11.76 -16.27 2.51
N GLY A 313 -12.30 -16.62 1.35
CA GLY A 313 -13.71 -16.92 1.20
C GLY A 313 -14.17 -18.09 2.06
N LEU A 314 -15.45 -18.05 2.47
CA LEU A 314 -16.00 -19.06 3.38
C LEU A 314 -15.82 -20.49 2.86
N LEU A 315 -15.97 -20.69 1.55
CA LEU A 315 -16.10 -22.03 0.96
C LEU A 315 -14.88 -22.40 0.10
N PHE A 316 -14.43 -21.47 -0.74
CA PHE A 316 -13.24 -21.60 -1.56
C PHE A 316 -12.37 -20.34 -1.46
N GLY A 317 -11.09 -20.48 -1.77
CA GLY A 317 -10.14 -19.39 -1.86
C GLY A 317 -8.98 -19.56 -0.87
N SER A 318 -7.80 -19.03 -1.23
CA SER A 318 -6.66 -19.03 -0.33
C SER A 318 -6.76 -17.88 0.69
N GLY A 319 -6.14 -18.08 1.85
CA GLY A 319 -5.92 -16.97 2.78
C GLY A 319 -5.02 -15.91 2.16
N GLY A 320 -5.23 -14.66 2.53
CA GLY A 320 -4.32 -13.56 2.23
C GLY A 320 -2.96 -13.76 2.90
N ALA A 321 -1.89 -13.42 2.19
CA ALA A 321 -0.55 -13.39 2.78
C ALA A 321 -0.41 -12.19 3.73
N GLY A 322 0.36 -12.35 4.81
CA GLY A 322 0.76 -11.27 5.67
C GLY A 322 1.79 -10.35 4.99
N GLY A 323 1.77 -9.07 5.34
CA GLY A 323 2.69 -8.06 4.87
C GLY A 323 4.06 -8.16 5.57
N THR A 324 5.10 -7.68 4.92
CA THR A 324 6.45 -7.66 5.50
C THR A 324 6.55 -6.59 6.59
N GLY A 325 7.31 -6.83 7.65
CA GLY A 325 7.70 -5.81 8.61
C GLY A 325 8.67 -4.79 7.99
N GLY A 326 8.64 -3.56 8.49
CA GLY A 326 9.55 -2.50 8.09
C GLY A 326 10.94 -2.67 8.70
N SER A 327 11.97 -2.21 8.01
CA SER A 327 13.33 -2.10 8.56
C SER A 327 13.42 -0.98 9.59
N GLY A 328 14.37 -1.05 10.53
CA GLY A 328 14.66 0.04 11.47
C GLY A 328 15.91 -0.27 12.30
N ASP A 329 16.16 0.49 13.37
CA ASP A 329 17.15 0.05 14.36
C ASP A 329 16.68 -1.25 15.02
N THR A 330 15.41 -1.31 15.41
CA THR A 330 14.71 -2.58 15.64
C THR A 330 13.79 -2.88 14.46
N GLY A 331 13.88 -4.07 13.89
CA GLY A 331 13.05 -4.49 12.78
C GLY A 331 11.60 -4.74 13.19
N GLY A 332 10.66 -4.38 12.32
CA GLY A 332 9.23 -4.63 12.52
C GLY A 332 8.86 -6.10 12.27
N HIS A 333 7.85 -6.60 12.96
CA HIS A 333 7.36 -7.97 12.75
C HIS A 333 6.64 -8.12 11.41
N GLY A 334 6.74 -9.29 10.79
CA GLY A 334 5.89 -9.66 9.66
C GLY A 334 4.46 -9.95 10.09
N GLY A 335 3.50 -9.62 9.22
CA GLY A 335 2.09 -9.89 9.43
C GLY A 335 1.75 -11.38 9.30
N ILE A 336 0.66 -11.81 9.92
CA ILE A 336 0.22 -13.20 9.87
C ILE A 336 -0.50 -13.46 8.55
N GLY A 337 -0.23 -14.61 7.93
CA GLY A 337 -1.03 -15.13 6.82
C GLY A 337 -2.33 -15.74 7.34
N SER A 338 -3.44 -15.50 6.65
CA SER A 338 -4.76 -15.95 7.12
C SER A 338 -5.12 -17.36 6.65
N ASP A 339 -6.15 -17.93 7.24
CA ASP A 339 -6.60 -19.28 6.88
C ASP A 339 -7.28 -19.31 5.49
N GLY A 340 -7.15 -20.45 4.82
CA GLY A 340 -7.85 -20.78 3.57
C GLY A 340 -9.33 -21.07 3.78
N GLY A 341 -10.10 -21.05 2.69
CA GLY A 341 -11.54 -21.34 2.72
C GLY A 341 -11.85 -22.78 3.10
N LEU A 342 -13.05 -23.02 3.65
CA LEU A 342 -13.38 -24.28 4.35
C LEU A 342 -13.19 -25.55 3.51
N ILE A 343 -13.56 -25.54 2.23
CA ILE A 343 -13.55 -26.74 1.37
C ILE A 343 -12.23 -26.84 0.61
N VAL A 344 -11.91 -25.82 -0.20
CA VAL A 344 -10.66 -25.76 -0.96
C VAL A 344 -10.01 -24.41 -0.78
N GLY A 345 -8.83 -24.39 -0.17
CA GLY A 345 -8.11 -23.17 0.10
C GLY A 345 -6.80 -23.44 0.82
N SER A 346 -5.71 -22.94 0.27
CA SER A 346 -4.44 -22.90 0.99
C SER A 346 -4.44 -21.78 2.02
N GLY A 347 -3.70 -21.97 3.11
CA GLY A 347 -3.41 -20.88 4.03
C GLY A 347 -2.51 -19.83 3.38
N GLY A 348 -2.68 -18.57 3.77
CA GLY A 348 -1.83 -17.47 3.37
C GLY A 348 -0.44 -17.58 4.00
N ALA A 349 0.59 -17.17 3.26
CA ALA A 349 1.95 -17.12 3.82
C ALA A 349 2.06 -16.01 4.88
N GLY A 350 2.86 -16.24 5.92
CA GLY A 350 3.26 -15.19 6.85
C GLY A 350 4.25 -14.22 6.21
N GLY A 351 4.19 -12.96 6.63
CA GLY A 351 5.08 -11.91 6.16
C GLY A 351 6.49 -12.04 6.74
N LEU A 352 7.49 -11.55 6.01
CA LEU A 352 8.86 -11.50 6.51
C LEU A 352 8.97 -10.48 7.64
N GLY A 353 9.84 -10.73 8.62
CA GLY A 353 10.25 -9.70 9.57
C GLY A 353 11.22 -8.71 8.92
N GLY A 354 11.20 -7.46 9.38
CA GLY A 354 12.10 -6.41 8.92
C GLY A 354 13.48 -6.50 9.56
N ASP A 355 14.49 -5.97 8.89
CA ASP A 355 15.87 -5.99 9.39
C ASP A 355 16.08 -4.94 10.50
N GLY A 356 16.89 -5.31 11.51
CA GLY A 356 17.35 -4.45 12.60
C GLY A 356 18.80 -3.98 12.40
N SER A 357 19.04 -2.67 12.33
CA SER A 357 20.37 -2.13 12.05
C SER A 357 21.29 -2.16 13.29
N THR A 358 20.76 -1.79 14.46
CA THR A 358 21.49 -1.72 15.73
C THR A 358 20.83 -2.53 16.85
N GLY A 359 19.52 -2.76 16.74
CA GLY A 359 18.68 -3.59 17.60
C GLY A 359 18.24 -4.88 16.90
N ASP A 360 17.25 -5.53 17.49
CA ASP A 360 16.82 -6.87 17.07
C ASP A 360 16.18 -6.87 15.69
N GLY A 361 16.35 -7.98 14.96
CA GLY A 361 15.58 -8.24 13.75
C GLY A 361 14.13 -8.55 14.07
N GLY A 362 13.21 -8.18 13.19
CA GLY A 362 11.80 -8.46 13.36
C GLY A 362 11.49 -9.94 13.19
N ASN A 363 10.64 -10.51 14.05
CA ASN A 363 10.10 -11.86 13.82
C ASN A 363 9.29 -11.94 12.52
N GLY A 364 9.38 -13.06 11.81
CA GLY A 364 8.50 -13.40 10.71
C GLY A 364 7.10 -13.80 11.18
N GLY A 365 6.10 -13.54 10.35
CA GLY A 365 4.70 -13.86 10.62
C GLY A 365 4.40 -15.35 10.45
N ALA A 366 3.40 -15.85 11.18
CA ALA A 366 2.93 -17.22 10.99
C ALA A 366 2.18 -17.38 9.66
N GLY A 367 2.28 -18.56 9.04
CA GLY A 367 1.42 -18.96 7.94
C GLY A 367 0.06 -19.45 8.40
N GLY A 368 -0.97 -19.21 7.59
CA GLY A 368 -2.34 -19.59 7.86
C GLY A 368 -2.61 -21.07 7.61
N LYS A 369 -3.68 -21.59 8.19
CA LYS A 369 -4.12 -22.99 8.02
C LYS A 369 -4.83 -23.18 6.69
N ALA A 370 -4.76 -24.37 6.12
CA ALA A 370 -5.57 -24.72 4.97
C ALA A 370 -7.03 -25.00 5.34
N GLY A 371 -7.89 -25.05 4.32
CA GLY A 371 -9.18 -25.72 4.36
C GLY A 371 -9.04 -27.25 4.35
N LEU A 372 -10.17 -27.93 4.09
CA LEU A 372 -10.20 -29.39 3.97
C LEU A 372 -9.22 -29.91 2.91
N ILE A 373 -9.16 -29.21 1.77
CA ILE A 373 -8.23 -29.44 0.67
C ILE A 373 -7.38 -28.18 0.48
N GLY A 374 -6.07 -28.30 0.62
CA GLY A 374 -5.12 -27.21 0.41
C GLY A 374 -3.89 -27.38 1.29
N ASP A 375 -2.85 -26.64 0.93
CA ASP A 375 -1.60 -26.61 1.70
C ASP A 375 -1.67 -25.52 2.78
N GLY A 376 -1.04 -25.77 3.92
CA GLY A 376 -0.82 -24.74 4.92
C GLY A 376 0.13 -23.65 4.40
N GLY A 377 -0.07 -22.40 4.83
CA GLY A 377 0.77 -21.28 4.42
C GLY A 377 2.18 -21.39 4.99
N ALA A 378 3.21 -20.98 4.24
CA ALA A 378 4.56 -20.91 4.79
C ALA A 378 4.65 -19.82 5.87
N GLY A 379 5.46 -20.04 6.91
CA GLY A 379 5.85 -19.01 7.86
C GLY A 379 6.86 -18.05 7.23
N GLY A 380 6.82 -16.78 7.63
CA GLY A 380 7.77 -15.76 7.16
C GLY A 380 9.13 -15.92 7.83
N ALA A 381 10.22 -15.60 7.13
CA ALA A 381 11.54 -15.56 7.75
C ALA A 381 11.65 -14.39 8.74
N GLY A 382 12.46 -14.58 9.79
CA GLY A 382 12.86 -13.48 10.66
C GLY A 382 13.85 -12.55 9.98
N GLY A 383 13.79 -11.26 10.30
CA GLY A 383 14.70 -10.23 9.81
C GLY A 383 16.10 -10.38 10.38
N ALA A 384 17.09 -9.97 9.61
CA ALA A 384 18.48 -9.97 10.07
C ALA A 384 18.70 -8.89 11.15
N SER A 385 19.78 -9.04 11.92
CA SER A 385 20.29 -7.96 12.75
C SER A 385 21.74 -7.64 12.41
N THR A 386 22.14 -6.37 12.53
CA THR A 386 23.55 -5.93 12.36
C THR A 386 24.18 -5.28 13.60
N GLY A 387 23.48 -5.25 14.74
CA GLY A 387 24.00 -4.78 16.03
C GLY A 387 24.78 -5.82 16.85
N VAL A 388 25.91 -5.43 17.46
CA VAL A 388 26.88 -6.31 18.16
C VAL A 388 26.30 -7.06 19.39
N ALA A 389 25.13 -6.65 19.89
CA ALA A 389 24.41 -7.29 21.00
C ALA A 389 22.93 -7.56 20.70
N SER A 390 22.58 -7.64 19.40
CA SER A 390 21.20 -7.79 18.93
C SER A 390 20.90 -9.23 18.50
N THR A 391 19.64 -9.65 18.61
CA THR A 391 19.17 -10.96 18.17
C THR A 391 18.57 -10.86 16.78
N GLY A 392 18.89 -11.80 15.90
CA GLY A 392 18.14 -11.95 14.66
C GLY A 392 16.68 -12.32 14.95
N GLY A 393 15.76 -11.97 14.06
CA GLY A 393 14.35 -12.24 14.24
C GLY A 393 14.03 -13.73 14.21
N ASN A 394 13.02 -14.17 14.95
CA ASN A 394 12.54 -15.55 14.87
C ASN A 394 11.82 -15.79 13.54
N GLY A 395 11.95 -17.00 13.00
CA GLY A 395 11.13 -17.47 11.90
C GLY A 395 9.69 -17.76 12.32
N GLY A 396 8.73 -17.46 11.45
CA GLY A 396 7.32 -17.72 11.66
C GLY A 396 6.98 -19.19 11.52
N ARG A 397 5.98 -19.67 12.27
CA ARG A 397 5.47 -21.04 12.15
C ARG A 397 4.74 -21.25 10.82
N GLY A 398 4.92 -22.40 10.19
CA GLY A 398 4.13 -22.86 9.06
C GLY A 398 2.69 -23.25 9.43
N GLY A 399 1.78 -23.05 8.49
CA GLY A 399 0.37 -23.40 8.57
C GLY A 399 0.14 -24.91 8.47
N ASP A 400 -0.87 -25.42 9.17
CA ASP A 400 -1.23 -26.84 9.07
C ASP A 400 -2.19 -27.03 7.89
N ALA A 401 -2.09 -28.17 7.22
CA ALA A 401 -3.15 -28.67 6.35
C ALA A 401 -4.16 -29.51 7.16
N GLN A 402 -5.36 -29.73 6.61
CA GLN A 402 -6.40 -30.49 7.30
C GLN A 402 -6.52 -31.95 6.82
N VAL A 403 -7.02 -32.19 5.61
CA VAL A 403 -7.27 -33.56 5.12
C VAL A 403 -6.45 -33.89 3.89
N ILE A 404 -6.51 -33.08 2.84
CA ILE A 404 -5.68 -33.24 1.63
C ILE A 404 -4.78 -32.01 1.50
N GLY A 405 -3.47 -32.21 1.53
CA GLY A 405 -2.48 -31.14 1.38
C GLY A 405 -1.36 -31.20 2.41
N ASN A 406 -0.29 -30.49 2.11
CA ASN A 406 0.94 -30.46 2.89
C ASN A 406 0.89 -29.33 3.93
N GLY A 407 1.55 -29.53 5.06
CA GLY A 407 1.83 -28.44 5.98
C GLY A 407 2.78 -27.42 5.35
N GLY A 408 2.60 -26.15 5.69
CA GLY A 408 3.51 -25.08 5.27
C GLY A 408 4.85 -25.18 5.98
N ASN A 409 5.92 -24.78 5.29
CA ASN A 409 7.24 -24.73 5.91
C ASN A 409 7.31 -23.62 6.97
N GLY A 410 8.11 -23.84 8.01
CA GLY A 410 8.49 -22.79 8.94
C GLY A 410 9.45 -21.79 8.29
N GLY A 411 9.43 -20.56 8.78
CA GLY A 411 10.33 -19.50 8.33
C GLY A 411 11.73 -19.68 8.90
N ASN A 412 12.74 -19.27 8.15
CA ASN A 412 14.12 -19.29 8.62
C ASN A 412 14.33 -18.26 9.75
N ALA A 413 15.29 -18.55 10.61
CA ALA A 413 15.78 -17.58 11.58
C ALA A 413 16.53 -16.43 10.90
N GLY A 414 16.45 -15.23 11.49
CA GLY A 414 17.25 -14.09 11.11
C GLY A 414 18.70 -14.24 11.57
N PRO A 415 19.70 -13.94 10.72
CA PRO A 415 21.10 -13.97 11.09
C PRO A 415 21.51 -12.79 11.97
N PRO A 416 22.36 -13.01 12.99
CA PRO A 416 22.98 -11.94 13.76
C PRO A 416 24.35 -11.56 13.15
N PRO A 417 24.95 -10.42 13.55
CA PRO A 417 26.31 -10.05 13.15
C PRO A 417 27.38 -10.64 14.11
N GLY A 418 26.97 -11.34 15.18
CA GLY A 418 27.89 -11.88 16.20
C GLY A 418 27.28 -12.21 17.58
N ALA A 419 25.98 -12.04 17.78
CA ALA A 419 25.27 -12.36 19.04
C ALA A 419 24.40 -13.62 18.91
N THR A 420 23.09 -13.55 19.21
CA THR A 420 22.18 -14.70 19.22
C THR A 420 21.37 -14.73 17.92
N ALA A 421 21.36 -15.87 17.22
CA ALA A 421 20.48 -16.03 16.07
C ALA A 421 19.02 -16.12 16.50
N GLY A 422 18.10 -15.77 15.60
CA GLY A 422 16.70 -16.08 15.80
C GLY A 422 16.45 -17.59 15.93
N ILE A 423 15.27 -17.94 16.43
CA ILE A 423 14.80 -19.33 16.46
C ILE A 423 14.09 -19.62 15.13
N PRO A 424 14.41 -20.72 14.44
CA PRO A 424 13.68 -21.10 13.24
C PRO A 424 12.21 -21.44 13.55
N GLY A 425 11.33 -21.10 12.63
CA GLY A 425 9.92 -21.43 12.75
C GLY A 425 9.69 -22.93 12.57
N ILE A 426 8.73 -23.49 13.31
CA ILE A 426 8.34 -24.89 13.12
C ILE A 426 7.50 -25.06 11.85
N GLY A 427 7.67 -26.16 11.16
CA GLY A 427 6.80 -26.58 10.05
C GLY A 427 5.38 -26.87 10.54
N GLY A 428 4.41 -26.67 9.66
CA GLY A 428 3.02 -27.05 9.89
C GLY A 428 2.80 -28.54 9.67
N THR A 429 1.77 -29.10 10.29
CA THR A 429 1.43 -30.52 10.11
C THR A 429 0.76 -30.76 8.76
N GLY A 430 1.09 -31.87 8.11
CA GLY A 430 0.38 -32.33 6.91
C GLY A 430 -1.02 -32.86 7.22
N GLY A 431 -1.89 -32.84 6.21
CA GLY A 431 -3.18 -33.50 6.30
C GLY A 431 -3.05 -35.04 6.24
N LEU A 432 -4.18 -35.74 6.36
CA LEU A 432 -4.23 -37.21 6.25
C LEU A 432 -3.57 -37.72 4.95
N LEU A 433 -3.71 -36.97 3.86
CA LEU A 433 -3.11 -37.24 2.55
C LEU A 433 -2.10 -36.14 2.17
N GLY A 434 -1.15 -35.86 3.06
CA GLY A 434 -0.03 -34.95 2.79
C GLY A 434 1.12 -35.13 3.77
N VAL A 435 2.19 -34.36 3.57
CA VAL A 435 3.37 -34.36 4.44
C VAL A 435 3.43 -33.09 5.29
N SER A 436 4.04 -33.17 6.46
CA SER A 436 4.35 -31.99 7.27
C SER A 436 5.38 -31.11 6.57
N GLY A 437 5.29 -29.81 6.78
CA GLY A 437 6.28 -28.85 6.33
C GLY A 437 7.59 -29.00 7.08
N PHE A 438 8.67 -28.54 6.47
CA PHE A 438 9.97 -28.50 7.12
C PHE A 438 10.04 -27.37 8.14
N ASP A 439 10.77 -27.60 9.23
CA ASP A 439 11.20 -26.51 10.10
C ASP A 439 12.14 -25.57 9.33
N GLY A 440 12.12 -24.30 9.72
CA GLY A 440 13.01 -23.30 9.15
C GLY A 440 14.48 -23.63 9.42
N LEU A 441 15.35 -23.05 8.60
CA LEU A 441 16.79 -23.20 8.80
C LEU A 441 17.29 -22.30 9.93
N PRO A 442 18.28 -22.77 10.73
CA PRO A 442 19.06 -21.90 11.60
C PRO A 442 19.88 -20.91 10.77
N ALA A 443 20.23 -19.79 11.39
CA ALA A 443 20.91 -18.67 10.73
C ALA A 443 22.44 -18.83 10.67
#